data_AF-A0A562CKU2-F1
#
_entry.id   AF-A0A562CKU2-F1
#
_cell.length_a   1.000
_cell.length_b   1.000
_cell.length_c   1.000
_cell.angle_alpha   90.00
_cell.angle_beta   90.00
_cell.angle_gamma   90.00
#
_symmetry.space_group_name_H-M   'P 1'
#
loop_
_entity.id
_entity.type
_entity.pdbx_description
1 polymer ?
#
loop_
_entity_poly.entity_id
_entity_poly.type
_entity_poly.pdbx_seq_one_letter_code
_entity_poly.pdbx_strand_id
1 'polypeptide(L)'
;MAMHERKQRATFSIDSAVKEELEARIPSSKRSGFVERAIAEALRKEAIESLRKTLDSMEGYSSDGEDSVEMLRRLRSERDTYLAARHGSRH
;
A
#
# COMPACT_ATOMS: atom_id res chain seq x y z
N MET A 1 14.50 5.27 -24.31
CA MET A 1 13.24 5.94 -24.71
C MET A 1 12.61 6.50 -23.45
N ALA A 2 12.73 7.81 -23.20
CA ALA A 2 12.05 8.43 -22.07
C ALA A 2 10.55 8.45 -22.38
N MET A 3 9.80 7.65 -21.63
CA MET A 3 8.34 7.64 -21.70
C MET A 3 7.88 8.98 -21.12
N HIS A 4 7.64 9.97 -21.99
CA HIS A 4 6.94 11.19 -21.60
C HIS A 4 5.51 10.79 -21.23
N GLU A 5 5.29 10.48 -19.96
CA GLU A 5 3.94 10.38 -19.42
C GLU A 5 3.23 11.71 -19.72
N ARG A 6 2.22 11.63 -20.57
CA ARG A 6 1.43 12.79 -20.97
C ARG A 6 0.69 13.28 -19.74
N LYS A 7 1.10 14.44 -19.20
CA LYS A 7 0.39 15.09 -18.10
C LYS A 7 -1.06 15.32 -18.50
N GLN A 8 -1.98 14.75 -17.73
CA GLN A 8 -3.40 14.98 -17.92
C GLN A 8 -3.80 16.26 -17.17
N ARG A 9 -4.57 17.12 -17.84
CA ARG A 9 -5.06 18.35 -17.21
C ARG A 9 -6.30 18.04 -16.38
N ALA A 10 -6.23 18.34 -15.09
CA ALA A 10 -7.37 18.28 -14.17
C ALA A 10 -7.69 19.68 -13.64
N THR A 11 -8.98 19.92 -13.35
CA THR A 11 -9.45 21.16 -12.73
C THR A 11 -10.00 20.82 -11.36
N PHE A 12 -9.47 21.47 -10.32
CA PHE A 12 -9.90 21.28 -8.93
C PHE A 12 -10.40 22.60 -8.38
N SER A 13 -11.46 22.52 -7.58
CA SER A 13 -11.90 23.66 -6.76
C SER A 13 -11.26 23.53 -5.38
N ILE A 14 -10.69 24.63 -4.88
CA ILE A 14 -10.10 24.71 -3.55
C ILE A 14 -10.67 25.92 -2.81
N ASP A 15 -10.59 25.88 -1.48
CA ASP A 15 -10.99 27.01 -0.64
C ASP A 15 -10.20 28.28 -1.00
N SER A 16 -10.87 29.44 -0.94
CA SER A 16 -10.28 30.73 -1.31
C SER A 16 -9.09 31.10 -0.41
N ALA A 17 -9.14 30.79 0.89
CA ALA A 17 -8.04 31.08 1.80
C ALA A 17 -6.80 30.24 1.46
N VAL A 18 -7.00 28.96 1.11
CA VAL A 18 -5.91 28.07 0.68
C VAL A 18 -5.30 28.54 -0.64
N LYS A 19 -6.15 29.02 -1.57
CA LYS A 19 -5.67 29.62 -2.82
C LYS A 19 -4.81 30.85 -2.53
N GLU A 20 -5.27 31.79 -1.72
CA GLU A 20 -4.52 33.00 -1.39
C GLU A 20 -3.16 32.68 -0.76
N GLU A 21 -3.12 31.72 0.18
CA GLU A 21 -1.88 31.28 0.81
C GLU A 21 -0.91 30.65 -0.21
N LEU A 22 -1.42 29.79 -1.10
CA LEU A 22 -0.63 29.20 -2.19
C LEU A 22 -0.06 30.29 -3.10
N GLU A 23 -0.87 31.28 -3.46
CA GLU A 23 -0.47 32.35 -4.35
C GLU A 23 0.56 33.30 -3.73
N ALA A 24 0.45 33.56 -2.42
CA ALA A 24 1.37 34.37 -1.64
C ALA A 24 2.73 33.70 -1.45
N ARG A 25 2.77 32.37 -1.28
CA ARG A 25 3.99 31.63 -0.96
C ARG A 25 4.70 31.06 -2.20
N ILE A 26 3.94 30.69 -3.24
CA ILE A 26 4.47 29.96 -4.39
C ILE A 26 4.34 30.79 -5.68
N PRO A 27 5.47 31.06 -6.36
CA PRO A 27 5.46 31.74 -7.66
C PRO A 27 4.59 31.01 -8.68
N SER A 28 3.88 31.75 -9.54
CA SER A 28 2.92 31.22 -10.51
C SER A 28 3.47 30.06 -11.35
N SER A 29 4.72 30.16 -11.83
CA SER A 29 5.40 29.14 -12.61
C SER A 29 5.65 27.81 -11.88
N LYS A 30 5.61 27.82 -10.55
CA LYS A 30 5.88 26.64 -9.70
C LYS A 30 4.62 26.07 -9.04
N ARG A 31 3.47 26.74 -9.12
CA ARG A 31 2.22 26.34 -8.45
C ARG A 31 1.75 24.95 -8.88
N SER A 32 1.72 24.68 -10.19
CA SER A 32 1.30 23.37 -10.70
C SER A 32 2.17 22.24 -10.17
N GLY A 33 3.50 22.41 -10.16
CA GLY A 33 4.42 21.40 -9.63
C GLY A 33 4.35 21.26 -8.11
N PHE A 34 4.02 22.34 -7.39
CA PHE A 34 3.77 22.27 -5.96
C PHE A 34 2.51 21.46 -5.64
N VAL A 35 1.39 21.73 -6.33
CA VAL A 35 0.13 20.99 -6.15
C VAL A 35 0.31 19.51 -6.51
N GLU A 36 1.00 19.21 -7.62
CA GLU A 36 1.32 17.84 -8.03
C GLU A 36 2.09 17.08 -6.93
N ARG A 37 3.13 17.70 -6.34
CA ARG A 37 3.89 17.09 -5.24
C ARG A 37 3.05 16.93 -3.98
N ALA A 38 2.24 17.93 -3.62
CA ALA A 38 1.38 17.87 -2.44
C ALA A 38 0.37 16.72 -2.54
N ILE A 39 -0.23 16.51 -3.73
CA ILE A 39 -1.12 15.38 -3.99
C ILE A 39 -0.36 14.06 -3.87
N ALA A 40 0.81 13.94 -4.50
CA ALA A 40 1.62 12.72 -4.43
C ALA A 40 2.03 12.36 -2.99
N GLU A 41 2.40 13.35 -2.18
CA GLU A 41 2.72 13.16 -0.76
C GLU A 41 1.50 12.74 0.06
N ALA A 42 0.33 13.33 -0.20
CA ALA A 42 -0.91 12.96 0.49
C ALA A 42 -1.29 11.51 0.19
N LEU A 43 -1.28 11.10 -1.09
CA LEU A 43 -1.55 9.72 -1.51
C LEU A 43 -0.56 8.73 -0.90
N ARG A 44 0.72 9.10 -0.83
CA ARG A 44 1.74 8.25 -0.20
C ARG A 44 1.47 8.06 1.29
N LYS A 45 1.08 9.11 2.01
CA LYS A 45 0.74 9.01 3.45
C LYS A 45 -0.46 8.09 3.67
N GLU A 46 -1.50 8.24 2.87
CA GLU A 46 -2.69 7.38 2.93
C GLU A 46 -2.35 5.91 2.64
N ALA A 47 -1.53 5.65 1.61
CA ALA A 47 -1.06 4.30 1.29
C ALA A 47 -0.24 3.67 2.44
N ILE A 48 0.63 4.45 3.10
CA ILE A 48 1.39 3.98 4.25
C ILE A 48 0.46 3.66 5.42
N GLU A 49 -0.55 4.50 5.69
CA GLU A 49 -1.51 4.26 6.75
C GLU A 49 -2.36 3.00 6.48
N SER A 50 -2.82 2.83 5.25
CA SER A 50 -3.54 1.64 4.80
C SER A 50 -2.69 0.37 4.95
N LEU A 51 -1.41 0.43 4.55
CA LEU A 51 -0.48 -0.67 4.72
C LEU A 51 -0.27 -1.01 6.20
N ARG A 52 -0.09 -0.01 7.07
CA ARG A 52 0.04 -0.23 8.52
C ARG A 52 -1.19 -0.94 9.08
N LYS A 53 -2.40 -0.46 8.77
CA LYS A 53 -3.65 -1.12 9.20
C LYS A 53 -3.74 -2.56 8.71
N THR A 54 -3.26 -2.83 7.50
CA THR A 54 -3.22 -4.19 6.95
C THR A 54 -2.22 -5.07 7.70
N LEU A 55 -1.04 -4.55 8.04
CA LEU A 55 -0.05 -5.30 8.84
C LEU A 55 -0.55 -5.54 10.27
N ASP A 56 -1.23 -4.56 10.87
CA ASP A 56 -1.81 -4.67 12.21
C ASP A 56 -2.99 -5.66 12.25
N SER A 57 -3.71 -5.84 11.13
CA SER A 57 -4.81 -6.82 11.02
C SER A 57 -4.36 -8.20 10.56
N MET A 58 -3.12 -8.36 10.11
CA MET A 58 -2.56 -9.68 9.88
C MET A 58 -2.34 -10.34 11.24
N GLU A 59 -3.13 -11.36 11.54
CA GLU A 59 -2.86 -12.26 12.66
C GLU A 59 -1.43 -12.80 12.49
N GLY A 60 -0.53 -12.32 13.34
CA GLY A 60 0.77 -12.94 13.48
C GLY A 60 0.53 -14.36 13.96
N TYR A 61 1.01 -15.35 13.21
CA TYR A 61 1.11 -16.69 13.77
C TYR A 61 2.09 -16.59 14.94
N SER A 62 1.54 -16.57 16.16
CA SER A 62 2.33 -16.76 17.37
C SER A 62 3.11 -18.05 17.18
N SER A 63 4.43 -17.98 17.30
CA SER A 63 5.21 -19.21 17.33
C SER A 63 4.99 -19.97 18.64
N ASP A 64 4.23 -19.45 19.61
CA ASP A 64 3.98 -20.06 20.94
C ASP A 64 5.26 -20.56 21.65
N GLY A 65 6.41 -19.99 21.32
CA GLY A 65 7.72 -20.43 21.82
C GLY A 65 8.26 -21.73 21.16
N GLU A 66 7.57 -22.24 20.15
CA GLU A 66 7.95 -23.39 19.31
C GLU A 66 9.15 -23.02 18.41
N ASP A 67 10.14 -23.91 18.31
CA ASP A 67 11.26 -23.76 17.38
C ASP A 67 10.72 -23.62 15.95
N SER A 68 11.13 -22.56 15.25
CA SER A 68 10.75 -22.28 13.86
C SER A 68 10.87 -23.51 12.95
N VAL A 69 11.82 -24.42 13.23
CA VAL A 69 11.98 -25.67 12.49
C VAL A 69 10.84 -26.65 12.75
N GLU A 70 10.39 -26.78 14.01
CA GLU A 70 9.26 -27.65 14.37
C GLU A 70 7.93 -27.12 13.85
N MET A 71 7.72 -25.79 13.94
CA MET A 71 6.54 -25.14 13.36
C MET A 71 6.45 -25.38 11.84
N LEU A 72 7.56 -25.20 11.12
CA LEU A 72 7.62 -25.48 9.67
C LEU A 72 7.41 -26.97 9.36
N ARG A 73 7.86 -27.87 10.24
CA ARG A 73 7.65 -29.31 10.10
C ARG A 73 6.17 -29.66 10.25
N ARG A 74 5.49 -29.10 11.25
CA ARG A 74 4.04 -29.27 11.46
C ARG A 74 3.23 -28.81 10.25
N LEU A 75 3.47 -27.58 9.78
CA LEU A 75 2.79 -27.02 8.61
C LEU A 75 3.01 -27.85 7.34
N ARG A 76 4.22 -28.42 7.14
CA ARG A 76 4.49 -29.34 6.02
C ARG A 76 3.68 -30.63 6.14
N SER A 77 3.64 -31.23 7.33
CA SER A 77 2.87 -32.45 7.57
C SER A 77 1.36 -32.26 7.39
N GLU A 78 0.81 -31.12 7.84
CA GLU A 78 -0.60 -30.74 7.62
C GLU A 78 -0.91 -30.54 6.12
N ARG A 79 -0.01 -29.90 5.38
CA ARG A 79 -0.17 -29.73 3.93
C ARG A 79 -0.15 -31.08 3.20
N ASP A 80 0.77 -31.97 3.55
CA ASP A 80 0.94 -33.25 2.86
C ASP A 80 -0.26 -34.18 3.14
N THR A 81 -0.80 -34.16 4.36
CA THR A 81 -2.03 -34.88 4.72
C THR A 81 -3.26 -34.33 3.99
N TYR A 82 -3.40 -33.00 3.89
CA TYR A 82 -4.45 -32.37 3.10
C TYR A 82 -4.38 -32.74 1.61
N LEU A 83 -3.18 -32.74 1.02
CA LEU A 83 -2.99 -33.13 -0.39
C LEU A 83 -3.28 -34.62 -0.62
N ALA A 84 -2.86 -35.50 0.29
CA ALA A 84 -3.17 -36.93 0.24
C ALA A 84 -4.69 -37.19 0.31
N ALA A 85 -5.41 -36.52 1.22
CA ALA A 85 -6.86 -36.60 1.33
C ALA A 85 -7.58 -36.10 0.05
N ARG A 86 -7.07 -35.03 -0.56
CA ARG A 86 -7.59 -34.47 -1.83
C ARG A 86 -7.38 -35.42 -3.01
N HIS A 87 -6.27 -36.15 -3.05
CA HIS A 87 -5.99 -37.13 -4.11
C HIS A 87 -6.68 -38.49 -3.90
N GLY A 88 -7.00 -38.87 -2.66
CA GLY A 88 -7.80 -40.06 -2.36
C GLY A 88 -9.29 -39.94 -2.70
N SER A 89 -9.81 -38.72 -2.88
CA SER A 89 -11.22 -38.46 -3.22
C SER A 89 -11.52 -38.43 -4.72
N ARG A 90 -10.54 -38.83 -5.56
CA ARG A 90 -10.60 -38.75 -7.03
C ARG A 90 -10.53 -40.12 -7.73
N HIS A 91 -10.76 -41.20 -7.01
CA HIS A 91 -10.88 -42.56 -7.55
C HIS A 91 -12.25 -43.16 -7.25
#